data_AF-A0A1Q6RRZ0-F1
#
_entry.id   AF-A0A1Q6RRZ0-F1
#
_cell.length_a   1.000
_cell.length_b   1.000
_cell.length_c   1.000
_cell.angle_alpha   90.00
_cell.angle_beta   90.00
_cell.angle_gamma   90.00
#
_symmetry.space_group_name_H-M   'P 1'
#
loop_
_entity.id
_entity.type
_entity.pdbx_description
1 polymer ?
#
loop_
_entity_poly.entity_id
_entity_poly.type
_entity_poly.pdbx_seq_one_letter_code
_entity_poly.pdbx_strand_id
1 'polypeptide(L)'
;MTVNEFAKEVHENAVAHGWWETARSFPEVAALIHSEVSEALEEWRDGNPAIYGCCGIPGGVELCDAIIRILDYLAYMGVDVEAVLMAKHEYNKGREYRHGGKRA
;
A
#
# COMPACT_ATOMS: atom_id res chain seq x y z
N MET A 1 4.93 -9.15 -14.93
CA MET A 1 3.81 -8.44 -14.31
C MET A 1 4.23 -6.99 -14.07
N THR A 2 3.52 -6.02 -14.64
CA THR A 2 3.67 -4.59 -14.33
C THR A 2 2.95 -4.23 -13.02
N VAL A 3 3.12 -3.01 -12.51
CA VAL A 3 2.38 -2.59 -11.30
C VAL A 3 0.88 -2.52 -11.57
N ASN A 4 0.48 -2.08 -12.78
CA ASN A 4 -0.92 -2.05 -13.18
C ASN A 4 -1.52 -3.46 -13.33
N GLU A 5 -0.76 -4.41 -13.88
CA GLU A 5 -1.18 -5.82 -13.94
C GLU A 5 -1.34 -6.41 -12.53
N PHE A 6 -0.41 -6.11 -11.62
CA PHE A 6 -0.48 -6.57 -10.23
C PHE A 6 -1.65 -5.96 -9.46
N ALA A 7 -1.88 -4.64 -9.58
CA ALA A 7 -2.99 -3.97 -8.93
C ALA A 7 -4.34 -4.52 -9.40
N LYS A 8 -4.45 -4.84 -10.69
CA LYS A 8 -5.61 -5.49 -11.27
C LYS A 8 -5.82 -6.90 -10.69
N GLU A 9 -4.77 -7.72 -10.64
CA GLU A 9 -4.84 -9.07 -10.07
C GLU A 9 -5.26 -9.04 -8.58
N VAL A 10 -4.69 -8.12 -7.80
CA VAL A 10 -5.06 -7.89 -6.40
C VAL A 10 -6.55 -7.55 -6.27
N HIS A 11 -7.05 -6.64 -7.10
CA HIS A 11 -8.45 -6.24 -7.06
C HIS A 11 -9.39 -7.37 -7.49
N GLU A 12 -9.05 -8.10 -8.56
CA GLU A 12 -9.82 -9.26 -9.02
C GLU A 12 -9.90 -10.33 -7.92
N ASN A 13 -8.79 -10.58 -7.21
CA ASN A 13 -8.77 -11.47 -6.06
C ASN A 13 -9.66 -10.97 -4.92
N ALA A 14 -9.61 -9.67 -4.59
CA ALA A 14 -10.45 -9.09 -3.54
C ALA A 14 -11.96 -9.20 -3.88
N VAL A 15 -12.32 -8.95 -5.14
CA VAL A 15 -13.70 -9.12 -5.65
C VAL A 15 -14.14 -10.57 -5.57
N ALA A 16 -13.29 -11.51 -6.00
CA ALA A 16 -13.59 -12.95 -5.96
C ALA A 16 -13.84 -13.47 -4.53
N HIS A 17 -13.26 -12.83 -3.51
CA HIS A 17 -13.44 -13.15 -2.10
C HIS A 17 -14.55 -12.33 -1.41
N GLY A 18 -15.36 -11.59 -2.18
CA GLY A 18 -16.55 -10.89 -1.67
C GLY A 18 -16.25 -9.56 -0.96
N TRP A 19 -15.01 -9.07 -0.98
CA TRP A 19 -14.65 -7.82 -0.29
C TRP A 19 -15.24 -6.56 -0.95
N TRP A 20 -15.84 -6.70 -2.13
CA TRP A 20 -16.44 -5.63 -2.92
C TRP A 20 -17.91 -5.87 -3.26
N GLU A 21 -18.61 -6.76 -2.54
CA GLU A 21 -20.08 -6.91 -2.67
C GLU A 21 -20.83 -5.60 -2.40
N THR A 22 -20.28 -4.77 -1.51
CA THR A 22 -20.67 -3.38 -1.32
C THR A 22 -19.48 -2.48 -1.60
N ALA A 23 -19.71 -1.39 -2.35
CA ALA A 23 -18.68 -0.40 -2.60
C ALA A 23 -18.21 0.23 -1.28
N ARG A 24 -16.90 0.19 -1.04
CA ARG A 24 -16.29 0.82 0.14
C ARG A 24 -16.02 2.30 -0.11
N SER A 25 -16.23 3.10 0.93
CA SER A 25 -15.86 4.51 0.93
C SER A 25 -14.37 4.69 1.22
N PHE A 26 -13.79 5.79 0.75
CA PHE A 26 -12.38 6.09 1.04
C PHE A 26 -12.03 6.07 2.54
N PRO A 27 -12.86 6.63 3.46
CA PRO A 27 -12.57 6.56 4.90
C PRO A 27 -12.42 5.14 5.45
N GLU A 28 -13.22 4.19 4.97
CA GLU A 28 -13.12 2.79 5.39
C GLU A 28 -11.82 2.16 4.90
N VAL A 29 -11.48 2.39 3.63
CA VAL A 29 -10.22 1.91 3.04
C VAL A 29 -9.01 2.54 3.74
N ALA A 30 -9.08 3.83 4.09
CA ALA A 30 -8.02 4.51 4.83
C ALA A 30 -7.81 3.91 6.23
N ALA A 31 -8.91 3.60 6.95
CA ALA A 31 -8.83 2.92 8.24
C ALA A 31 -8.23 1.51 8.12
N LEU A 32 -8.58 0.78 7.05
CA LEU A 32 -7.97 -0.50 6.73
C LEU A 32 -6.46 -0.36 6.46
N ILE A 33 -6.02 0.60 5.65
CA ILE A 33 -4.58 0.81 5.42
C ILE A 33 -3.85 1.15 6.74
N HIS A 34 -4.47 1.93 7.63
CA HIS A 34 -3.90 2.23 8.93
C HIS A 34 -3.77 1.02 9.87
N SER A 35 -4.63 0.00 9.74
CA SER A 35 -4.51 -1.21 10.55
C SER A 35 -3.21 -1.94 10.21
N GLU A 36 -2.92 -2.14 8.93
CA GLU A 36 -1.70 -2.80 8.43
C GLU A 36 -0.43 -2.07 8.88
N VAL A 37 -0.45 -0.73 8.84
CA VAL A 37 0.67 0.08 9.35
C VAL A 37 0.84 -0.08 10.87
N SER A 38 -0.26 -0.27 11.61
CA SER A 38 -0.22 -0.49 13.06
C SER A 38 0.27 -1.90 13.41
N GLU A 39 -0.09 -2.90 12.60
CA GLU A 39 0.41 -4.28 12.68
C GLU A 39 1.92 -4.31 12.41
N ALA A 40 2.39 -3.60 11.38
CA ALA A 40 3.82 -3.43 11.11
C ALA A 40 4.60 -2.82 12.32
N LEU A 41 4.00 -1.85 13.00
CA LEU A 41 4.59 -1.22 14.18
C LEU A 41 4.63 -2.17 15.38
N GLU A 42 3.58 -2.98 15.57
CA GLU A 42 3.53 -4.00 16.61
C GLU A 42 4.64 -5.03 16.43
N GLU A 43 4.82 -5.57 15.21
CA GLU A 43 5.90 -6.50 14.91
C GLU A 43 7.28 -5.92 15.17
N TRP A 44 7.49 -4.68 14.72
CA TRP A 44 8.76 -3.98 14.94
C TRP A 44 9.06 -3.82 16.43
N ARG A 45 8.06 -3.47 17.24
CA ARG A 45 8.21 -3.32 18.70
C ARG A 45 8.53 -4.65 19.37
N ASP A 46 7.87 -5.70 18.93
CA ASP A 46 7.95 -7.00 19.59
C ASP A 46 9.16 -7.81 19.10
N GLY A 47 9.85 -7.36 18.04
CA GLY A 47 11.00 -8.05 17.44
C GLY A 47 10.62 -9.38 16.79
N ASN A 48 9.33 -9.62 16.59
CA ASN A 48 8.77 -10.82 16.01
C ASN A 48 8.39 -10.51 14.56
N PRO A 49 9.13 -11.01 13.55
CA PRO A 49 8.59 -11.03 12.19
C PRO A 49 7.43 -12.02 12.19
N ALA A 50 6.18 -11.57 12.17
CA ALA A 50 5.10 -12.52 12.10
C ALA A 50 5.17 -13.17 10.71
N ILE A 51 5.33 -14.49 10.74
CA ILE A 51 4.89 -15.40 9.69
C ILE A 51 5.67 -15.31 8.35
N TYR A 52 6.48 -16.36 8.15
CA TYR A 52 7.33 -16.73 7.01
C TYR A 52 8.61 -15.92 6.84
N GLY A 53 9.74 -16.64 6.85
CA GLY A 53 11.08 -16.12 6.57
C GLY A 53 11.27 -15.63 5.12
N CYS A 54 10.42 -14.73 4.65
CA CYS A 54 10.45 -14.12 3.33
C CYS A 54 11.41 -12.92 3.29
N CYS A 55 11.52 -12.15 4.39
CA CYS A 55 12.32 -10.93 4.44
C CYS A 55 13.20 -10.78 5.70
N GLY A 56 12.85 -11.42 6.83
CA GLY A 56 13.58 -11.28 8.09
C GLY A 56 13.54 -9.87 8.69
N ILE A 57 12.65 -9.01 8.18
CA ILE A 57 12.46 -7.62 8.63
C ILE A 57 11.11 -7.57 9.35
N PRO A 58 11.09 -7.32 10.68
CA PRO A 58 9.84 -7.11 11.41
C PRO A 58 9.00 -6.00 10.79
N GLY A 59 7.71 -6.26 10.57
CA GLY A 59 6.74 -5.38 9.93
C GLY A 59 6.82 -5.34 8.41
N GLY A 60 7.75 -6.07 7.78
CA GLY A 60 7.94 -6.04 6.33
C GLY A 60 6.76 -6.61 5.55
N VAL A 61 6.12 -7.66 6.06
CA VAL A 61 4.94 -8.28 5.45
C VAL A 61 3.74 -7.34 5.55
N GLU A 62 3.49 -6.81 6.74
CA GLU A 62 2.38 -5.88 7.00
C GLU A 62 2.47 -4.57 6.19
N LEU A 63 3.70 -4.08 5.93
CA LEU A 63 3.89 -2.96 5.00
C LEU A 63 3.56 -3.33 3.54
N CYS A 64 3.80 -4.58 3.13
CA CYS A 64 3.35 -5.07 1.83
C CYS A 64 1.83 -5.22 1.79
N ASP A 65 1.19 -5.62 2.88
CA ASP A 65 -0.27 -5.69 2.97
C ASP A 65 -0.91 -4.31 2.88
N ALA A 66 -0.29 -3.29 3.47
CA ALA A 66 -0.68 -1.89 3.25
C ALA A 66 -0.57 -1.49 1.77
N ILE A 67 0.50 -1.90 1.06
CA ILE A 67 0.65 -1.68 -0.39
C ILE A 67 -0.48 -2.39 -1.16
N ILE A 68 -0.78 -3.63 -0.84
CA ILE A 68 -1.84 -4.42 -1.48
C ILE A 68 -3.21 -3.73 -1.29
N ARG A 69 -3.53 -3.26 -0.08
CA ARG A 69 -4.77 -2.49 0.18
C ARG A 69 -4.83 -1.19 -0.64
N ILE A 70 -3.71 -0.48 -0.80
CA ILE A 70 -3.64 0.71 -1.65
C ILE A 70 -3.88 0.35 -3.11
N LEU A 71 -3.22 -0.70 -3.61
CA LEU A 71 -3.34 -1.14 -5.01
C LEU A 71 -4.75 -1.63 -5.35
N ASP A 72 -5.40 -2.39 -4.46
CA ASP A 72 -6.81 -2.80 -4.57
C ASP A 72 -7.71 -1.57 -4.79
N TYR A 73 -7.55 -0.55 -3.95
CA TYR A 73 -8.36 0.66 -4.03
C TYR A 73 -8.07 1.51 -5.27
N LEU A 74 -6.80 1.64 -5.67
CA LEU A 74 -6.43 2.36 -6.89
C LEU A 74 -6.97 1.67 -8.15
N ALA A 75 -6.91 0.33 -8.19
CA ALA A 75 -7.50 -0.45 -9.27
C ALA A 75 -9.03 -0.32 -9.31
N TYR A 76 -9.70 -0.37 -8.16
CA TYR A 76 -11.14 -0.08 -8.05
C TYR A 76 -11.50 1.31 -8.61
N MET A 77 -10.67 2.33 -8.35
CA MET A 77 -10.86 3.69 -8.87
C MET A 77 -10.47 3.86 -10.36
N GLY A 78 -9.91 2.83 -11.00
CA GLY A 78 -9.44 2.91 -12.39
C GLY A 78 -8.21 3.79 -12.58
N VAL A 79 -7.35 3.91 -11.57
CA VAL A 79 -6.13 4.71 -11.63
C VAL A 79 -5.03 3.96 -12.40
N ASP A 80 -4.39 4.64 -13.34
CA ASP A 80 -3.11 4.19 -13.91
C ASP A 80 -1.98 4.44 -12.89
N VAL A 81 -1.68 3.40 -12.10
CA VAL A 81 -0.74 3.48 -10.98
C VAL A 81 0.67 3.79 -11.48
N GLU A 82 1.11 3.17 -12.57
CA GLU A 82 2.45 3.38 -13.12
C GLU A 82 2.61 4.82 -13.62
N ALA A 83 1.63 5.34 -14.37
CA ALA A 83 1.70 6.72 -14.84
C ALA A 83 1.75 7.72 -13.69
N VAL A 84 0.93 7.53 -12.65
CA VAL A 84 0.90 8.41 -11.47
C VAL A 84 2.21 8.33 -10.69
N LEU A 85 2.73 7.12 -10.45
CA LEU A 85 4.01 6.92 -9.76
C LEU A 85 5.16 7.58 -10.52
N MET A 86 5.24 7.38 -11.84
CA MET A 86 6.28 7.95 -12.68
C MET A 86 6.21 9.48 -12.71
N ALA A 87 5.02 10.05 -12.93
CA ALA A 87 4.82 11.49 -12.91
C ALA A 87 5.18 12.09 -11.54
N LYS A 88 4.77 11.43 -10.45
CA LYS A 88 5.07 11.89 -9.09
C LYS A 88 6.56 11.80 -8.76
N HIS A 89 7.22 10.72 -9.19
CA HIS A 89 8.64 10.54 -9.00
C HIS A 89 9.45 11.58 -9.78
N GLU A 90 9.09 11.85 -11.04
CA GLU A 90 9.74 12.89 -11.85
C GLU A 90 9.60 14.28 -11.22
N TYR A 91 8.39 14.63 -10.78
CA TYR A 91 8.15 15.86 -10.04
C TYR A 91 8.99 15.95 -8.75
N ASN A 92 9.18 14.83 -8.04
CA ASN A 92 9.98 14.80 -6.81
C ASN A 92 11.49 14.99 -7.06
N LYS A 93 12.03 14.56 -8.22
CA LYS A 93 13.45 14.80 -8.58
C LYS A 93 13.77 16.29 -8.70
N GLY A 94 12.80 17.10 -9.14
CA GLY A 94 12.93 18.55 -9.24
C GLY A 94 12.81 19.31 -7.92
N ARG A 95 12.59 18.63 -6.78
CA ARG A 95 12.46 19.29 -5.48
C ARG A 95 13.82 19.68 -4.92
N GLU A 96 13.87 20.87 -4.34
CA GLU A 96 15.02 21.30 -3.53
C GLU A 96 15.22 20.38 -2.32
N TYR A 97 16.45 20.32 -1.81
CA TYR A 97 16.79 19.54 -0.63
C TYR A 97 15.91 19.95 0.58
N ARG A 98 15.20 18.98 1.16
CA ARG A 98 14.25 19.19 2.27
C ARG A 98 13.18 20.25 1.98
N HIS A 99 12.67 20.27 0.74
CA HIS A 99 11.55 21.14 0.37
C HIS A 99 10.39 21.04 1.38
N GLY A 100 10.01 22.19 1.95
CA GLY A 100 8.97 22.30 2.98
C GLY A 100 9.44 22.31 4.43
N GLY A 101 10.75 22.24 4.71
CA GLY A 101 11.33 22.52 6.04
C GLY A 101 10.89 21.60 7.18
N LYS A 102 10.19 20.49 6.87
CA LYS A 102 9.73 19.53 7.88
C LYS A 102 10.94 18.82 8.47
N ARG A 103 11.15 18.97 9.79
CA ARG A 103 12.11 18.18 10.54
C ARG A 103 11.62 16.73 10.52
N ALA A 104 12.49 15.82 10.11
CA ALA A 104 12.31 14.39 10.32
C ALA A 104 12.20 14.11 11.82
#